data_AF-A0A7C2R9W7-F1
#
_entry.id   AF-A0A7C2R9W7-F1
#
_cell.length_a   1.000
_cell.length_b   1.000
_cell.length_c   1.000
_cell.angle_alpha   90.00
_cell.angle_beta   90.00
_cell.angle_gamma   90.00
#
_symmetry.space_group_name_H-M   'P 1'
#
loop_
_entity.id
_entity.type
_entity.pdbx_description
1 polymer ?
#
loop_
_entity_poly.entity_id
_entity_poly.type
_entity_poly.pdbx_seq_one_letter_code
_entity_poly.pdbx_strand_id
1 'polypeptide(L)'
;MRLVVMLDRMGGGCTESGERMPEMRSAGELPALRAAALVEHYQATVDLVSRSWERRNRQFIILVCVLAAAGLVAFARQLIAPSLEAVILGHLPGLEDAAKDRLRAFLPLASDLLLGLLVVSVFYLMASLCHRTGMIINTYQYLSMMEGEIRRELSIDRDQIAFSREGPFYEATGSHLTRLIGFCYRAVLGLLLVFFFATRLFFDFPSEWVPLPVPGRGEAVQFYGWLIGNFLFVVDILIALPTLWLFLRYASLRPRPEEEVRARVLRLQGGTA
;
A
#
# COMPACT_ATOMS: atom_id res chain seq x y z
N MET A 1 -8.42 29.46 12.56
CA MET A 1 -7.67 30.07 13.68
C MET A 1 -8.57 30.75 14.73
N ARG A 2 -9.75 31.29 14.38
CA ARG A 2 -10.71 31.87 15.36
C ARG A 2 -11.40 30.87 16.30
N LEU A 3 -11.60 29.61 15.89
CA LEU A 3 -12.26 28.61 16.74
C LEU A 3 -11.34 28.09 17.87
N VAL A 4 -10.03 27.97 17.59
CA VAL A 4 -9.03 27.59 18.62
C VAL A 4 -8.98 28.65 19.72
N VAL A 5 -9.05 29.94 19.37
CA VAL A 5 -9.11 31.04 20.35
C VAL A 5 -10.44 31.07 21.13
N MET A 6 -11.52 30.55 20.55
CA MET A 6 -12.83 30.50 21.22
C MET A 6 -12.95 29.28 22.17
N LEU A 7 -12.29 28.17 21.85
CA LEU A 7 -12.15 27.02 22.75
C LEU A 7 -11.11 27.28 23.85
N ASP A 8 -10.00 27.97 23.55
CA ASP A 8 -8.99 28.40 24.52
C ASP A 8 -9.52 29.45 25.53
N ARG A 9 -10.55 30.21 25.14
CA ARG A 9 -11.31 31.07 26.06
C ARG A 9 -12.36 30.34 26.91
N MET A 10 -12.67 29.09 26.59
CA MET A 10 -13.66 28.28 27.32
C MET A 10 -13.04 27.08 28.05
N GLY A 11 -11.79 26.70 27.78
CA GLY A 11 -11.09 25.60 28.43
C GLY A 11 -9.63 25.97 28.66
N GLY A 12 -9.26 26.17 29.92
CA GLY A 12 -7.90 26.40 30.33
C GLY A 12 -7.01 25.18 30.06
N GLY A 13 -5.79 25.47 29.59
CA GLY A 13 -4.57 24.67 29.75
C GLY A 13 -4.69 23.17 29.56
N CYS A 14 -4.47 22.68 28.33
CA CYS A 14 -4.18 21.28 28.07
C CYS A 14 -2.90 20.84 28.81
N THR A 15 -3.07 20.18 29.96
CA THR A 15 -2.01 19.38 30.57
C THR A 15 -2.26 17.91 30.31
N GLU A 16 -1.23 17.21 29.83
CA GLU A 16 -1.15 15.75 29.71
C GLU A 16 -1.44 15.06 31.05
N SER A 17 -2.70 14.79 31.35
CA SER A 17 -3.13 13.96 32.46
C SER A 17 -4.53 13.47 32.13
N GLY A 18 -4.91 12.26 32.55
CA GLY A 18 -6.26 11.72 32.30
C GLY A 18 -7.33 12.68 32.82
N GLU A 19 -7.80 13.57 31.96
CA GLU A 19 -8.62 14.71 32.33
C GLU A 19 -10.02 14.20 32.67
N ARG A 20 -10.39 14.40 33.94
CA ARG A 20 -11.75 14.20 34.42
C ARG A 20 -12.67 15.01 33.51
N MET A 21 -13.64 14.33 32.89
CA MET A 21 -14.72 15.03 32.20
C MET A 21 -15.30 16.11 33.12
N PRO A 22 -15.61 17.31 32.59
CA PRO A 22 -16.23 18.35 33.38
C PRO A 22 -17.50 17.80 34.04
N GLU A 23 -17.62 17.95 35.36
CA GLU A 23 -18.82 17.53 36.10
C GLU A 23 -20.04 18.31 35.56
N MET A 24 -21.07 17.59 35.12
CA MET A 24 -22.34 18.19 34.66
C MET A 24 -22.96 19.03 35.79
N ARG A 25 -23.13 20.33 35.58
CA ARG A 25 -23.82 21.20 36.54
C ARG A 25 -25.29 21.38 36.21
N SER A 26 -25.69 21.19 34.94
CA SER A 26 -27.09 21.30 34.52
C SER A 26 -27.39 20.46 33.27
N ALA A 27 -28.66 20.06 33.09
CA ALA A 27 -29.10 19.33 31.89
C ALA A 27 -28.94 20.13 30.58
N GLY A 28 -28.85 21.47 30.66
CA GLY A 28 -28.58 22.34 29.52
C GLY A 28 -27.16 22.25 28.98
N GLU A 29 -26.21 21.69 29.73
CA GLU A 29 -24.81 21.53 29.33
C GLU A 29 -24.56 20.22 28.56
N LEU A 30 -25.54 19.32 28.52
CA LEU A 30 -25.41 18.00 27.92
C LEU A 30 -25.03 18.03 26.42
N PRO A 31 -25.61 18.91 25.57
CA PRO A 31 -25.19 19.05 24.18
C PRO A 31 -23.74 19.56 24.05
N ALA A 32 -23.32 20.48 24.92
CA ALA A 32 -21.97 21.02 24.91
C ALA A 32 -20.92 19.98 25.33
N LEU A 33 -21.22 19.16 26.35
CA LEU A 33 -20.38 18.03 26.76
C LEU A 33 -20.29 16.95 25.68
N ARG A 34 -21.41 16.64 25.02
CA ARG A 34 -21.42 15.70 23.89
C ARG A 34 -20.58 16.23 22.73
N ALA A 35 -20.73 17.51 22.39
CA ALA A 35 -19.92 18.15 21.35
C ALA A 35 -18.43 18.14 21.71
N ALA A 36 -18.06 18.42 22.97
CA ALA A 36 -16.69 18.36 23.44
C ALA A 36 -16.09 16.94 23.31
N ALA A 37 -16.82 15.92 23.75
CA ALA A 37 -16.39 14.52 23.62
C ALA A 37 -16.23 14.09 22.14
N LEU A 38 -17.15 14.53 21.27
CA LEU A 38 -17.05 14.27 19.82
C LEU A 38 -15.84 14.98 19.20
N VAL A 39 -15.55 16.22 19.61
CA VAL A 39 -14.38 16.98 19.14
C VAL A 39 -13.07 16.33 19.58
N GLU A 40 -12.98 15.86 20.82
CA GLU A 40 -11.81 15.13 21.32
C GLU A 40 -11.59 13.84 20.51
N HIS A 41 -12.65 13.04 20.34
CA HIS A 41 -12.58 11.82 19.54
C HIS A 41 -12.23 12.10 18.06
N TYR A 42 -12.73 13.21 17.51
CA TYR A 42 -12.40 13.67 16.16
C TYR A 42 -10.91 13.99 16.04
N GLN A 43 -10.35 14.75 16.98
CA GLN A 43 -8.92 15.10 17.00
C GLN A 43 -8.03 13.87 17.11
N ALA A 44 -8.33 12.95 18.04
CA ALA A 44 -7.60 11.70 18.18
C ALA A 44 -7.61 10.86 16.89
N THR A 45 -8.76 10.86 16.18
CA THR A 45 -8.91 10.15 14.90
C THR A 45 -8.12 10.84 13.78
N VAL A 46 -8.08 12.19 13.74
CA VAL A 46 -7.26 12.95 12.79
C VAL A 46 -5.78 12.62 12.96
N ASP A 47 -5.28 12.57 14.20
CA ASP A 47 -3.89 12.23 14.48
C ASP A 47 -3.55 10.81 14.03
N LEU A 48 -4.46 9.87 14.25
CA LEU A 48 -4.33 8.49 13.79
C LEU A 48 -4.25 8.39 12.25
N VAL A 49 -5.08 9.17 11.54
CA VAL A 49 -5.07 9.22 10.07
C VAL A 49 -3.76 9.83 9.56
N SER A 50 -3.28 10.91 10.17
CA SER A 50 -2.01 11.55 9.80
C SER A 50 -0.83 10.56 9.88
N ARG A 51 -0.72 9.83 11.00
CA ARG A 51 0.30 8.77 11.16
C ARG A 51 0.14 7.64 10.14
N SER A 52 -1.09 7.32 9.77
CA SER A 52 -1.38 6.29 8.75
C SER A 52 -0.95 6.73 7.35
N TRP A 53 -1.10 8.02 7.02
CA TRP A 53 -0.61 8.62 5.78
C TRP A 53 0.91 8.58 5.65
N GLU A 54 1.63 8.95 6.69
CA GLU A 54 3.09 8.90 6.71
C GLU A 54 3.59 7.48 6.44
N ARG A 55 3.00 6.50 7.13
CA ARG A 55 3.30 5.07 6.94
C ARG A 55 3.00 4.61 5.51
N ARG A 56 1.87 5.04 4.93
CA ARG A 56 1.50 4.75 3.53
C ARG A 56 2.53 5.32 2.56
N ASN A 57 2.97 6.56 2.75
CA ASN A 57 3.97 7.21 1.90
C ASN A 57 5.32 6.51 1.97
N ARG A 58 5.78 6.17 3.17
CA ARG A 58 7.01 5.38 3.35
C ARG A 58 6.91 4.03 2.64
N GLN A 59 5.79 3.34 2.78
CA GLN A 59 5.56 2.06 2.11
C GLN A 59 5.52 2.18 0.59
N PHE A 60 4.93 3.24 0.04
CA PHE A 60 4.94 3.51 -1.39
C PHE A 60 6.38 3.66 -1.91
N ILE A 61 7.22 4.44 -1.22
CA ILE A 61 8.63 4.61 -1.59
C ILE A 61 9.37 3.28 -1.54
N ILE A 62 9.17 2.48 -0.48
CA ILE A 62 9.75 1.13 -0.37
C ILE A 62 9.32 0.25 -1.54
N LEU A 63 8.04 0.26 -1.91
CA LEU A 63 7.53 -0.50 -3.05
C LEU A 63 8.20 -0.08 -4.36
N VAL A 64 8.34 1.23 -4.61
CA VAL A 64 9.04 1.74 -5.80
C VAL A 64 10.50 1.30 -5.81
N CYS A 65 11.22 1.40 -4.69
CA CYS A 65 12.60 0.94 -4.60
C CYS A 65 12.74 -0.58 -4.83
N VAL A 66 11.85 -1.38 -4.23
CA VAL A 66 11.84 -2.84 -4.41
C VAL A 66 11.52 -3.20 -5.85
N LEU A 67 10.58 -2.51 -6.51
CA LEU A 67 10.28 -2.72 -7.92
C LEU A 67 11.46 -2.35 -8.82
N ALA A 68 12.10 -1.21 -8.58
CA ALA A 68 13.26 -0.78 -9.35
C ALA A 68 14.42 -1.77 -9.19
N ALA A 69 14.69 -2.23 -7.97
CA ALA A 69 15.68 -3.26 -7.69
C ALA A 69 15.31 -4.59 -8.37
N ALA A 70 14.05 -5.01 -8.31
CA ALA A 70 13.59 -6.25 -8.92
C ALA A 70 13.65 -6.20 -10.45
N GLY A 71 13.29 -5.07 -11.05
CA GLY A 71 13.47 -4.81 -12.47
C GLY A 71 14.95 -4.85 -12.86
N LEU A 72 15.82 -4.20 -12.07
CA LEU A 72 17.26 -4.24 -12.29
C LEU A 72 17.79 -5.67 -12.22
N VAL A 73 17.41 -6.47 -11.22
CA VAL A 73 17.80 -7.88 -11.09
C VAL A 73 17.31 -8.71 -12.27
N ALA A 74 16.08 -8.49 -12.75
CA ALA A 74 15.54 -9.18 -13.92
C ALA A 74 16.36 -8.92 -15.19
N PHE A 75 16.72 -7.65 -15.46
CA PHE A 75 17.59 -7.30 -16.60
C PHE A 75 19.03 -7.76 -16.41
N ALA A 76 19.53 -7.59 -15.19
CA ALA A 76 20.86 -7.98 -14.79
C ALA A 76 21.08 -9.48 -14.95
N ARG A 77 20.07 -10.34 -14.87
CA ARG A 77 20.26 -11.79 -15.01
C ARG A 77 21.06 -12.15 -16.26
N GLN A 78 20.79 -11.52 -17.40
CA GLN A 78 21.49 -11.80 -18.66
C GLN A 78 22.89 -11.16 -18.75
N LEU A 79 23.11 -10.01 -18.07
CA LEU A 79 24.34 -9.22 -18.17
C LEU A 79 25.32 -9.49 -17.01
N ILE A 80 24.78 -9.62 -15.81
CA ILE A 80 25.50 -9.77 -14.55
C ILE A 80 25.89 -11.22 -14.31
N ALA A 81 25.09 -12.24 -14.66
CA ALA A 81 25.49 -13.63 -14.44
C ALA A 81 26.90 -13.97 -14.98
N PRO A 82 27.26 -13.67 -16.25
CA PRO A 82 28.61 -13.93 -16.76
C PRO A 82 29.67 -13.01 -16.14
N SER A 83 29.30 -11.77 -15.79
CA SER A 83 30.22 -10.80 -15.21
C SER A 83 30.56 -11.12 -13.75
N LEU A 84 29.56 -11.53 -12.97
CA LEU A 84 29.70 -11.94 -11.57
C LEU A 84 30.45 -13.25 -11.48
N GLU A 85 30.19 -14.18 -12.39
CA GLU A 85 30.96 -15.40 -12.54
C GLU A 85 32.45 -15.07 -12.79
N ALA A 86 32.75 -14.19 -13.75
CA ALA A 86 34.12 -13.78 -14.04
C ALA A 86 34.82 -13.12 -12.82
N VAL A 87 34.11 -12.29 -12.06
CA VAL A 87 34.66 -11.64 -10.86
C VAL A 87 34.90 -12.64 -9.73
N ILE A 88 33.95 -13.53 -9.45
CA ILE A 88 34.05 -14.51 -8.37
C ILE A 88 35.14 -15.54 -8.69
N LEU A 89 35.18 -16.05 -9.93
CA LEU A 89 36.24 -16.97 -10.37
C LEU A 89 37.61 -16.29 -10.40
N GLY A 90 37.67 -14.99 -10.73
CA GLY A 90 38.91 -14.20 -10.69
C GLY A 90 39.46 -13.97 -9.27
N HIS A 91 38.59 -13.87 -8.26
CA HIS A 91 38.99 -13.69 -6.85
C HIS A 91 39.24 -15.00 -6.11
N LEU A 92 38.90 -16.15 -6.71
CA LEU A 92 39.09 -17.49 -6.13
C LEU A 92 39.95 -18.38 -7.05
N PRO A 93 41.22 -18.02 -7.32
CA PRO A 93 42.06 -18.74 -8.28
C PRO A 93 42.40 -20.18 -7.85
N GLY A 94 42.25 -20.51 -6.55
CA GLY A 94 42.57 -21.83 -6.00
C GLY A 94 41.41 -22.83 -5.91
N LEU A 95 40.23 -22.52 -6.45
CA LEU A 95 39.13 -23.49 -6.47
C LEU A 95 39.41 -24.61 -7.47
N GLU A 96 39.23 -25.87 -7.04
CA GLU A 96 39.18 -27.03 -7.93
C GLU A 96 38.12 -26.84 -9.01
N ASP A 97 38.37 -27.34 -10.22
CA ASP A 97 37.48 -27.15 -11.37
C ASP A 97 36.07 -27.74 -11.11
N ALA A 98 35.99 -28.84 -10.36
CA ALA A 98 34.72 -29.42 -9.92
C ALA A 98 33.90 -28.48 -9.01
N ALA A 99 34.56 -27.62 -8.22
CA ALA A 99 33.87 -26.64 -7.38
C ALA A 99 33.46 -25.40 -8.18
N LYS A 100 34.23 -24.99 -9.20
CA LYS A 100 33.84 -23.92 -10.14
C LYS A 100 32.62 -24.31 -10.96
N ASP A 101 32.56 -25.54 -11.44
CA ASP A 101 31.42 -26.04 -12.21
C ASP A 101 30.15 -26.15 -11.37
N ARG A 102 30.26 -26.53 -10.09
CA ARG A 102 29.14 -26.46 -9.15
C ARG A 102 28.67 -25.03 -8.93
N LEU A 103 29.58 -24.08 -8.73
CA LEU A 103 29.23 -22.67 -8.52
C LEU A 103 28.47 -22.09 -9.73
N ARG A 104 28.93 -22.39 -10.95
CA ARG A 104 28.26 -22.03 -12.21
C ARG A 104 26.85 -22.58 -12.29
N ALA A 105 26.63 -23.81 -11.83
CA ALA A 105 25.29 -24.42 -11.80
C ALA A 105 24.37 -23.80 -10.74
N PHE A 106 24.90 -23.30 -9.62
CA PHE A 106 24.11 -22.71 -8.53
C PHE A 106 23.72 -21.24 -8.73
N LEU A 107 24.57 -20.46 -9.40
CA LEU A 107 24.33 -19.04 -9.69
C LEU A 107 22.96 -18.74 -10.35
N PRO A 108 22.54 -19.44 -11.42
CA PRO A 108 21.24 -19.19 -12.04
C PRO A 108 20.09 -19.57 -11.08
N LEU A 109 20.20 -20.68 -10.36
CA LEU A 109 19.19 -21.11 -9.40
C LEU A 109 18.99 -20.09 -8.27
N ALA A 110 20.08 -19.54 -7.73
CA ALA A 110 20.01 -18.52 -6.68
C ALA A 110 19.36 -17.22 -7.19
N SER A 111 19.67 -16.81 -8.42
CA SER A 111 19.03 -15.67 -9.07
C SER A 111 17.52 -15.88 -9.23
N ASP A 112 17.10 -17.06 -9.66
CA ASP A 112 15.68 -17.37 -9.91
C ASP A 112 14.88 -17.40 -8.61
N LEU A 113 15.46 -17.94 -7.54
CA LEU A 113 14.87 -17.90 -6.20
C LEU A 113 14.78 -16.46 -5.66
N LEU A 114 15.82 -15.65 -5.83
CA LEU A 114 15.81 -14.24 -5.42
C LEU A 114 14.72 -13.48 -6.16
N LEU A 115 14.58 -13.68 -7.47
CA LEU A 115 13.53 -13.07 -8.27
C LEU A 115 12.16 -13.52 -7.77
N GLY A 116 11.96 -14.82 -7.52
CA GLY A 116 10.71 -15.35 -6.96
C GLY A 116 10.33 -14.68 -5.64
N LEU A 117 11.30 -14.50 -4.73
CA LEU A 117 11.11 -13.79 -3.47
C LEU A 117 10.75 -12.32 -3.67
N LEU A 118 11.35 -11.66 -4.69
CA LEU A 118 11.01 -10.28 -5.05
C LEU A 118 9.57 -10.17 -5.56
N VAL A 119 9.08 -11.11 -6.37
CA VAL A 119 7.67 -11.13 -6.82
C VAL A 119 6.71 -11.24 -5.63
N VAL A 120 6.98 -12.16 -4.71
CA VAL A 120 6.16 -12.31 -3.49
C VAL A 120 6.20 -11.02 -2.65
N SER A 121 7.37 -10.39 -2.54
CA SER A 121 7.55 -9.14 -1.81
C SER A 121 6.75 -7.98 -2.43
N VAL A 122 6.80 -7.85 -3.76
CA VAL A 122 6.03 -6.84 -4.51
C VAL A 122 4.53 -7.05 -4.30
N PHE A 123 4.04 -8.29 -4.40
CA PHE A 123 2.65 -8.60 -4.13
C PHE A 123 2.23 -8.20 -2.72
N TYR A 124 3.00 -8.60 -1.70
CA TYR A 124 2.70 -8.27 -0.30
C TYR A 124 2.67 -6.75 -0.07
N LEU A 125 3.66 -6.04 -0.60
CA LEU A 125 3.74 -4.57 -0.48
C LEU A 125 2.56 -3.89 -1.19
N MET A 126 2.14 -4.38 -2.36
CA MET A 126 0.98 -3.87 -3.10
C MET A 126 -0.33 -4.15 -2.36
N ALA A 127 -0.53 -5.35 -1.84
CA ALA A 127 -1.70 -5.72 -1.03
C ALA A 127 -1.81 -4.84 0.22
N SER A 128 -0.70 -4.67 0.93
CA SER A 128 -0.64 -3.83 2.12
C SER A 128 -0.86 -2.34 1.79
N LEU A 129 -0.36 -1.84 0.65
CA LEU A 129 -0.59 -0.47 0.19
C LEU A 129 -2.07 -0.25 -0.14
N CYS A 130 -2.70 -1.19 -0.85
CA CYS A 130 -4.13 -1.15 -1.16
C CYS A 130 -4.98 -1.17 0.11
N HIS A 131 -4.67 -2.06 1.06
CA HIS A 131 -5.38 -2.17 2.33
C HIS A 131 -5.28 -0.88 3.15
N ARG A 132 -4.07 -0.34 3.34
CA ARG A 132 -3.87 0.92 4.08
C ARG A 132 -4.57 2.11 3.43
N THR A 133 -4.54 2.19 2.10
CA THR A 133 -5.24 3.26 1.37
C THR A 133 -6.75 3.16 1.57
N GLY A 134 -7.31 1.95 1.52
CA GLY A 134 -8.72 1.72 1.84
C GLY A 134 -9.08 2.11 3.27
N MET A 135 -8.24 1.75 4.25
CA MET A 135 -8.43 2.16 5.65
C MET A 135 -8.44 3.68 5.81
N ILE A 136 -7.47 4.38 5.22
CA ILE A 136 -7.39 5.85 5.26
C ILE A 136 -8.68 6.48 4.69
N ILE A 137 -9.14 6.02 3.53
CA ILE A 137 -10.37 6.53 2.91
C ILE A 137 -11.58 6.31 3.82
N ASN A 138 -11.72 5.12 4.41
CA ASN A 138 -12.81 4.82 5.33
C ASN A 138 -12.75 5.71 6.59
N THR A 139 -11.55 5.96 7.13
CA THR A 139 -11.41 6.83 8.31
C THR A 139 -11.75 8.29 7.98
N TYR A 140 -11.43 8.79 6.78
CA TYR A 140 -11.89 10.11 6.35
C TYR A 140 -13.41 10.19 6.23
N GLN A 141 -14.05 9.14 5.70
CA GLN A 141 -15.52 9.09 5.66
C GLN A 141 -16.12 9.13 7.06
N TYR A 142 -15.52 8.41 8.01
CA TYR A 142 -15.92 8.46 9.41
C TYR A 142 -15.75 9.86 10.02
N LEU A 143 -14.60 10.52 9.79
CA LEU A 143 -14.35 11.89 10.22
C LEU A 143 -15.39 12.88 9.65
N SER A 144 -15.77 12.71 8.38
CA SER A 144 -16.81 13.52 7.74
C SER A 144 -18.18 13.35 8.41
N MET A 145 -18.56 12.12 8.78
CA MET A 145 -19.79 11.87 9.52
C MET A 145 -19.78 12.50 10.92
N MET A 146 -18.66 12.34 11.64
CA MET A 146 -18.46 12.97 12.95
C MET A 146 -18.54 14.49 12.89
N GLU A 147 -17.96 15.10 11.86
CA GLU A 147 -18.07 16.54 11.63
C GLU A 147 -19.54 16.96 11.48
N GLY A 148 -20.33 16.17 10.73
CA GLY A 148 -21.77 16.38 10.59
C GLY A 148 -22.55 16.21 11.90
N GLU A 149 -22.07 15.41 12.85
CA GLU A 149 -22.64 15.31 14.20
C GLU A 149 -22.27 16.51 15.07
N ILE A 150 -20.99 16.89 15.10
CA ILE A 150 -20.49 18.05 15.85
C ILE A 150 -21.23 19.33 15.42
N ARG A 151 -21.39 19.54 14.11
CA ARG A 151 -22.13 20.70 13.57
C ARG A 151 -23.59 20.70 13.99
N ARG A 152 -24.25 19.53 14.01
CA ARG A 152 -25.64 19.40 14.47
C ARG A 152 -25.79 19.74 15.95
N GLU A 153 -24.90 19.22 16.79
CA GLU A 153 -24.94 19.50 18.24
C GLU A 153 -24.65 20.97 18.56
N LEU A 154 -23.75 21.60 17.81
CA LEU A 154 -23.41 23.02 17.97
C LEU A 154 -24.33 23.98 17.21
N SER A 155 -25.34 23.47 16.48
CA SER A 155 -26.22 24.27 15.61
C SER A 155 -25.46 25.18 14.63
N ILE A 156 -24.35 24.69 14.09
CA ILE A 156 -23.51 25.40 13.11
C ILE A 156 -23.96 25.03 11.70
N ASP A 157 -24.20 26.04 10.86
CA ASP A 157 -24.54 25.84 9.45
C ASP A 157 -23.45 25.06 8.70
N ARG A 158 -23.88 24.25 7.71
CA ARG A 158 -22.98 23.38 6.93
C ARG A 158 -21.91 24.16 6.15
N ASP A 159 -22.19 25.41 5.85
CA ASP A 159 -21.42 26.22 4.90
C ASP A 159 -20.26 26.96 5.57
N GLN A 160 -20.17 26.91 6.91
CA GLN A 160 -19.12 27.59 7.66
C GLN A 160 -17.83 26.76 7.67
N ILE A 161 -16.68 27.43 7.43
CA ILE A 161 -15.32 26.86 7.30
C ILE A 161 -14.72 26.48 8.68
N ALA A 162 -15.51 25.87 9.55
CA ALA A 162 -15.12 25.63 10.94
C ALA A 162 -14.43 24.27 11.14
N PHE A 163 -14.64 23.29 10.26
CA PHE A 163 -14.14 21.94 10.46
C PHE A 163 -13.57 21.31 9.16
N SER A 164 -12.46 20.58 9.36
CA SER A 164 -11.66 19.75 8.45
C SER A 164 -10.88 20.40 7.27
N ARG A 165 -9.64 19.90 7.07
CA ARG A 165 -8.78 20.11 5.88
C ARG A 165 -9.23 19.25 4.68
N GLU A 166 -10.29 18.46 4.82
CA GLU A 166 -10.62 17.33 3.93
C GLU A 166 -12.14 17.17 3.70
N GLY A 167 -12.97 18.12 4.18
CA GLY A 167 -14.41 18.10 3.93
C GLY A 167 -14.77 18.31 2.46
N PRO A 168 -16.06 18.22 2.10
CA PRO A 168 -16.54 18.42 0.71
C PRO A 168 -16.07 19.76 0.11
N PHE A 169 -15.79 20.76 0.94
CA PHE A 169 -15.13 22.01 0.55
C PHE A 169 -13.74 21.80 -0.07
N TYR A 170 -12.87 20.99 0.52
CA TYR A 170 -11.53 20.71 -0.02
C TYR A 170 -11.56 19.71 -1.19
N GLU A 171 -12.55 18.81 -1.27
CA GLU A 171 -12.78 18.01 -2.48
C GLU A 171 -13.19 18.89 -3.67
N ALA A 172 -14.09 19.85 -3.44
CA ALA A 172 -14.54 20.81 -4.44
C ALA A 172 -13.44 21.81 -4.85
N THR A 173 -12.62 22.23 -3.89
CA THR A 173 -11.53 23.21 -4.11
C THR A 173 -10.17 22.54 -4.38
N GLY A 174 -10.15 21.21 -4.47
CA GLY A 174 -8.93 20.44 -4.68
C GLY A 174 -8.23 20.88 -5.96
N SER A 175 -7.04 21.48 -5.81
CA SER A 175 -6.30 22.02 -6.95
C SER A 175 -6.07 20.95 -8.02
N HIS A 176 -6.15 21.34 -9.29
CA HIS A 176 -5.82 20.45 -10.42
C HIS A 176 -4.43 19.81 -10.25
N LEU A 177 -3.51 20.52 -9.58
CA LEU A 177 -2.17 20.04 -9.28
C LEU A 177 -2.16 18.81 -8.36
N THR A 178 -2.98 18.79 -7.30
CA THR A 178 -3.08 17.62 -6.40
C THR A 178 -3.58 16.38 -7.15
N ARG A 179 -4.54 16.55 -8.05
CA ARG A 179 -5.06 15.46 -8.90
C ARG A 179 -3.99 14.96 -9.87
N LEU A 180 -3.24 15.88 -10.49
CA LEU A 180 -2.12 15.56 -11.38
C LEU A 180 -1.02 14.78 -10.64
N ILE A 181 -0.61 15.23 -9.46
CA ILE A 181 0.36 14.54 -8.62
C ILE A 181 -0.11 13.10 -8.31
N GLY A 182 -1.37 12.94 -7.88
CA GLY A 182 -1.95 11.62 -7.63
C GLY A 182 -2.05 10.75 -8.88
N PHE A 183 -2.22 11.33 -10.06
CA PHE A 183 -2.16 10.61 -11.34
C PHE A 183 -0.73 10.17 -11.66
N CYS A 184 0.26 11.05 -11.54
CA CYS A 184 1.68 10.73 -11.76
C CYS A 184 2.15 9.59 -10.87
N TYR A 185 1.79 9.58 -9.59
CA TYR A 185 2.12 8.47 -8.68
C TYR A 185 1.55 7.13 -9.15
N ARG A 186 0.28 7.12 -9.58
CA ARG A 186 -0.38 5.92 -10.11
C ARG A 186 0.25 5.47 -11.43
N ALA A 187 0.58 6.41 -12.31
CA ALA A 187 1.21 6.13 -13.61
C ALA A 187 2.61 5.53 -13.44
N VAL A 188 3.46 6.13 -12.60
CA VAL A 188 4.82 5.61 -12.32
C VAL A 188 4.76 4.22 -11.71
N LEU A 189 3.92 4.01 -10.69
CA LEU A 189 3.78 2.69 -10.06
C LEU A 189 3.24 1.65 -11.05
N GLY A 190 2.22 2.00 -11.84
CA GLY A 190 1.64 1.12 -12.85
C GLY A 190 2.63 0.74 -13.95
N LEU A 191 3.38 1.72 -14.46
CA LEU A 191 4.39 1.49 -15.49
C LEU A 191 5.51 0.59 -14.97
N LEU A 192 6.00 0.83 -13.75
CA LEU A 192 7.01 -0.03 -13.13
C LEU A 192 6.48 -1.46 -12.92
N LEU A 193 5.24 -1.64 -12.46
CA LEU A 193 4.62 -2.96 -12.27
C LEU A 193 4.48 -3.71 -13.57
N VAL A 194 3.91 -3.07 -14.60
CA VAL A 194 3.75 -3.67 -15.92
C VAL A 194 5.12 -4.01 -16.50
N PHE A 195 6.08 -3.10 -16.43
CA PHE A 195 7.44 -3.33 -16.92
C PHE A 195 8.09 -4.52 -16.22
N PHE A 196 8.04 -4.58 -14.90
CA PHE A 196 8.61 -5.68 -14.11
C PHE A 196 8.00 -7.04 -14.44
N PHE A 197 6.66 -7.14 -14.50
CA PHE A 197 6.02 -8.40 -14.85
C PHE A 197 6.19 -8.76 -16.33
N ALA A 198 6.18 -7.77 -17.24
CA ALA A 198 6.39 -8.02 -18.66
C ALA A 198 7.81 -8.54 -18.92
N THR A 199 8.83 -7.93 -18.31
CA THR A 199 10.22 -8.38 -18.47
C THR A 199 10.41 -9.76 -17.88
N ARG A 200 9.84 -10.00 -16.70
CA ARG A 200 9.88 -11.32 -16.07
C ARG A 200 9.21 -12.38 -16.93
N LEU A 201 7.97 -12.16 -17.36
CA LEU A 201 7.24 -13.11 -18.21
C LEU A 201 7.93 -13.32 -19.56
N PHE A 202 8.62 -12.31 -20.09
CA PHE A 202 9.39 -12.43 -21.33
C PHE A 202 10.65 -13.28 -21.15
N PHE A 203 11.40 -13.08 -20.06
CA PHE A 203 12.64 -13.82 -19.80
C PHE A 203 12.41 -15.22 -19.23
N ASP A 204 11.34 -15.42 -18.46
CA ASP A 204 10.95 -16.72 -17.91
C ASP A 204 9.96 -17.46 -18.81
N PHE A 205 9.64 -16.91 -20.00
CA PHE A 205 8.84 -17.64 -20.98
C PHE A 205 9.59 -18.92 -21.33
N PRO A 206 9.02 -20.12 -21.09
CA PRO A 206 9.71 -21.34 -21.44
C PRO A 206 9.75 -21.40 -22.97
N SER A 207 10.90 -21.05 -23.56
CA SER A 207 11.15 -21.19 -25.01
C SER A 207 10.94 -22.62 -25.49
N GLU A 208 10.95 -23.56 -24.54
CA GLU A 208 10.75 -24.98 -24.71
C GLU A 208 9.58 -25.44 -23.82
N TRP A 209 8.33 -25.27 -24.29
CA TRP A 209 7.23 -26.19 -23.92
C TRP A 209 7.49 -27.58 -24.55
N VAL A 210 8.71 -28.10 -24.36
CA VAL A 210 9.22 -29.36 -24.91
C VAL A 210 8.78 -30.50 -24.01
N PRO A 211 8.47 -31.69 -24.58
CA PRO A 211 8.07 -32.88 -23.82
C PRO A 211 9.06 -33.21 -22.70
N LEU A 212 8.51 -33.62 -21.55
CA LEU A 212 9.21 -34.08 -20.34
C LEU A 212 10.58 -34.70 -20.65
N PRO A 213 11.71 -34.09 -20.23
CA PRO A 213 13.01 -34.74 -20.33
C PRO A 213 12.95 -36.03 -19.51
N VAL A 214 13.04 -37.18 -20.20
CA VAL A 214 13.03 -38.49 -19.55
C VAL A 214 14.38 -38.63 -18.83
N PRO A 215 14.41 -38.69 -17.48
CA PRO A 215 15.67 -38.57 -16.75
C PRO A 215 16.61 -39.74 -17.05
N GLY A 216 17.69 -39.47 -17.78
CA GLY A 216 18.84 -40.35 -17.89
C GLY A 216 19.68 -40.35 -16.60
N ARG A 217 20.57 -41.34 -16.46
CA ARG A 217 21.51 -41.46 -15.33
C ARG A 217 22.57 -40.34 -15.44
N GLY A 218 22.29 -39.18 -14.85
CA GLY A 218 23.17 -37.99 -14.89
C GLY A 218 22.46 -36.67 -15.17
N GLU A 219 21.18 -36.70 -15.57
CA GLU A 219 20.43 -35.51 -16.01
C GLU A 219 19.50 -34.93 -14.93
N ALA A 220 19.64 -35.39 -13.68
CA ALA A 220 18.79 -34.95 -12.57
C ALA A 220 18.79 -33.43 -12.39
N VAL A 221 19.94 -32.77 -12.55
CA VAL A 221 20.06 -31.31 -12.42
C VAL A 221 19.25 -30.57 -13.49
N GLN A 222 19.24 -31.08 -14.73
CA GLN A 222 18.44 -30.50 -15.81
C GLN A 222 16.94 -30.70 -15.58
N PHE A 223 16.55 -31.90 -15.13
CA PHE A 223 15.16 -32.18 -14.76
C PHE A 223 14.67 -31.27 -13.62
N TYR A 224 15.47 -31.07 -12.57
CA TYR A 224 15.13 -30.16 -11.48
C TYR A 224 15.09 -28.70 -11.93
N GLY A 225 16.03 -28.26 -12.78
CA GLY A 225 16.01 -26.93 -13.38
C GLY A 225 14.74 -26.68 -14.19
N TRP A 226 14.35 -27.64 -15.04
CA TRP A 226 13.09 -27.61 -15.79
C TRP A 226 11.87 -27.54 -14.86
N LEU A 227 11.82 -28.39 -13.83
CA LEU A 227 10.70 -28.45 -12.89
C LEU A 227 10.56 -27.15 -12.09
N ILE A 228 11.68 -26.60 -11.61
CA ILE A 228 11.71 -25.33 -10.88
C ILE A 228 11.31 -24.17 -11.79
N GLY A 229 11.81 -24.11 -13.03
CA GLY A 229 11.45 -23.05 -13.98
C GLY A 229 9.95 -23.03 -14.29
N ASN A 230 9.36 -24.20 -14.59
CA ASN A 230 7.91 -24.29 -14.83
C ASN A 230 7.08 -23.95 -13.58
N PHE A 231 7.51 -24.42 -12.41
CA PHE A 231 6.86 -24.09 -11.14
C PHE A 231 6.90 -22.58 -10.86
N LEU A 232 8.06 -21.95 -11.00
CA LEU A 232 8.23 -20.51 -10.78
C LEU A 232 7.39 -19.70 -11.76
N PHE A 233 7.35 -20.10 -13.04
CA PHE A 233 6.51 -19.43 -14.03
C PHE A 233 5.01 -19.48 -13.67
N VAL A 234 4.50 -20.63 -13.21
CA VAL A 234 3.11 -20.74 -12.73
C VAL A 234 2.88 -19.85 -11.51
N VAL A 235 3.82 -19.84 -10.57
CA VAL A 235 3.78 -18.96 -9.38
C VAL A 235 3.76 -17.49 -9.81
N ASP A 236 4.53 -17.12 -10.81
CA ASP A 236 4.60 -15.74 -11.31
C ASP A 236 3.28 -15.29 -11.91
N ILE A 237 2.62 -16.12 -12.72
CA ILE A 237 1.29 -15.80 -13.24
C ILE A 237 0.28 -15.68 -12.09
N LEU A 238 0.32 -16.64 -11.15
CA LEU A 238 -0.58 -16.70 -10.02
C LEU A 238 -0.43 -15.50 -9.07
N ILE A 239 0.77 -14.90 -8.99
CA ILE A 239 1.02 -13.70 -8.18
C ILE A 239 0.82 -12.42 -9.00
N ALA A 240 1.22 -12.39 -10.27
CA ALA A 240 1.13 -11.22 -11.13
C ALA A 240 -0.31 -10.78 -11.34
N LEU A 241 -1.22 -11.72 -11.61
CA LEU A 241 -2.63 -11.41 -11.86
C LEU A 241 -3.31 -10.75 -10.65
N PRO A 242 -3.25 -11.30 -9.42
CA PRO A 242 -3.73 -10.61 -8.23
C PRO A 242 -3.01 -9.29 -7.96
N THR A 243 -1.71 -9.18 -8.22
CA THR A 243 -0.97 -7.93 -8.01
C THR A 243 -1.47 -6.81 -8.91
N LEU A 244 -1.66 -7.11 -10.21
CA LEU A 244 -2.22 -6.17 -11.18
C LEU A 244 -3.67 -5.82 -10.82
N TRP A 245 -4.47 -6.80 -10.41
CA TRP A 245 -5.83 -6.55 -9.93
C TRP A 245 -5.85 -5.63 -8.69
N LEU A 246 -4.96 -5.85 -7.72
CA LEU A 246 -4.80 -4.98 -6.55
C LEU A 246 -4.36 -3.58 -6.94
N PHE A 247 -3.49 -3.44 -7.95
CA PHE A 247 -3.11 -2.14 -8.51
C PHE A 247 -4.30 -1.43 -9.15
N LEU A 248 -5.10 -2.11 -9.97
CA LEU A 248 -6.31 -1.53 -10.56
C LEU A 248 -7.30 -1.12 -9.48
N ARG A 249 -7.49 -1.96 -8.45
CA ARG A 249 -8.31 -1.63 -7.29
C ARG A 249 -7.78 -0.37 -6.60
N TYR A 250 -6.49 -0.32 -6.29
CA TYR A 250 -5.83 0.85 -5.71
C TYR A 250 -6.00 2.11 -6.57
N ALA A 251 -5.83 2.01 -7.89
CA ALA A 251 -5.99 3.13 -8.81
C ALA A 251 -7.44 3.62 -8.90
N SER A 252 -8.40 2.72 -8.71
CA SER A 252 -9.84 2.98 -8.68
C SER A 252 -10.37 3.45 -7.34
N LEU A 253 -9.58 3.35 -6.25
CA LEU A 253 -9.99 3.85 -4.95
C LEU A 253 -10.21 5.35 -5.03
N ARG A 254 -11.48 5.74 -4.96
CA ARG A 254 -11.93 7.12 -4.85
C ARG A 254 -12.74 7.23 -3.55
N PRO A 255 -12.71 8.40 -2.89
CA PRO A 255 -13.69 8.70 -1.85
C PRO A 255 -15.09 8.44 -2.41
N ARG A 256 -15.92 7.67 -1.69
CA ARG A 256 -17.33 7.56 -2.06
C ARG A 256 -18.05 8.82 -1.63
N PRO A 257 -19.00 9.33 -2.43
CA PRO A 257 -19.82 10.47 -2.04
C PRO A 257 -20.55 10.17 -0.73
N GLU A 258 -20.65 11.16 0.15
CA GLU A 258 -21.20 11.04 1.50
C GLU A 258 -22.62 10.44 1.49
N GLU A 259 -23.43 10.79 0.49
CA GLU A 259 -24.80 10.30 0.30
C GLU A 259 -24.87 8.78 0.19
N GLU A 260 -23.96 8.15 -0.57
CA GLU A 260 -23.90 6.69 -0.71
C GLU A 260 -23.52 6.02 0.61
N VAL A 261 -22.58 6.61 1.36
CA VAL A 261 -22.14 6.06 2.63
C VAL A 261 -23.25 6.17 3.66
N ARG A 262 -23.94 7.31 3.72
CA ARG A 262 -25.09 7.53 4.61
C ARG A 262 -26.23 6.58 4.29
N ALA A 263 -26.58 6.43 3.00
CA ALA A 263 -27.59 5.46 2.57
C ALA A 263 -27.23 4.03 2.99
N ARG A 264 -25.95 3.65 2.94
CA ARG A 264 -25.48 2.33 3.37
C ARG A 264 -25.56 2.15 4.90
N VAL A 265 -25.16 3.15 5.68
CA VAL A 265 -25.28 3.12 7.15
C VAL A 265 -26.75 3.02 7.56
N LEU A 266 -27.63 3.80 6.94
CA LEU A 266 -29.08 3.74 7.20
C LEU A 266 -29.67 2.37 6.84
N ARG A 267 -29.21 1.73 5.75
CA ARG A 267 -29.62 0.34 5.43
C ARG A 267 -29.13 -0.67 6.46
N LEU A 268 -27.91 -0.50 7.00
CA LEU A 268 -27.36 -1.38 8.04
C LEU A 268 -28.03 -1.17 9.40
N GLN A 269 -28.47 0.06 9.69
CA GLN A 269 -29.24 0.38 10.89
C GLN A 269 -30.72 -0.01 10.76
N GLY A 270 -31.23 -0.13 9.52
CA GLY A 270 -32.62 -0.46 9.20
C GLY A 270 -32.88 -1.91 8.75
N GLY A 271 -31.89 -2.81 8.78
CA GLY A 271 -32.09 -4.25 8.57
C GLY A 271 -32.00 -4.99 9.91
N THR A 272 -33.04 -5.60 10.48
CA THR A 272 -34.39 -6.00 10.04
C THR A 272 -35.41 -5.58 11.10
N ALA A 273 -36.47 -4.88 10.68
CA ALA A 273 -37.74 -4.84 11.42
C ALA A 273 -38.70 -5.86 10.78
#